data_AF-A0A7L5SMC9-F1
#
_entry.id   AF-A0A7L5SMC9-F1
#
_cell.length_a   1.000
_cell.length_b   1.000
_cell.length_c   1.000
_cell.angle_alpha   90.00
_cell.angle_beta   90.00
_cell.angle_gamma   90.00
#
_symmetry.space_group_name_H-M   'P 1'
#
loop_
_entity.id
_entity.type
_entity.pdbx_description
1 polymer ?
#
loop_
_entity_poly.entity_id
_entity_poly.type
_entity_poly.pdbx_seq_one_letter_code
_entity_poly.pdbx_strand_id
1 'polypeptide(L)' 'MARRLRFNGTGSDVVGCPAVHEDLDSGEIVIHGNDDNLFNVELITEPVAVNRYLQVRDAAWHYAVRYDTFAAGLTT' A
#
# COMPACT_ATOMS: atom_id res chain seq x y z
N MET A 1 14.32 11.12 17.61
CA MET A 1 15.21 10.84 16.45
C MET A 1 14.34 10.84 15.22
N ALA A 2 14.70 11.55 14.16
CA ALA A 2 13.98 11.47 12.89
C ALA A 2 14.41 10.19 12.15
N ARG A 3 13.45 9.42 11.63
CA ARG A 3 13.71 8.19 10.86
C ARG A 3 13.97 8.53 9.40
N ARG A 4 14.86 7.80 8.72
CA ARG A 4 15.17 7.99 7.30
C ARG A 4 14.26 7.11 6.44
N LEU A 5 13.10 7.63 6.11
CA LEU A 5 12.07 6.91 5.38
C LEU A 5 12.22 7.07 3.86
N ARG A 6 12.27 5.95 3.12
CA ARG A 6 12.10 5.90 1.66
C ARG A 6 10.64 5.59 1.34
N PHE A 7 10.00 6.48 0.59
CA PHE A 7 8.65 6.27 0.07
C PHE A 7 8.65 5.24 -1.06
N ASN A 8 7.87 4.16 -0.90
CA ASN A 8 7.85 3.00 -1.81
C ASN A 8 6.51 2.83 -2.56
N GLY A 9 5.46 3.56 -2.21
CA GLY A 9 4.13 3.41 -2.83
C GLY A 9 3.15 4.51 -2.42
N THR A 10 2.02 4.64 -3.12
CA THR A 10 1.18 5.85 -3.08
C THR A 10 0.55 6.12 -1.71
N GLY A 11 0.65 7.37 -1.26
CA GLY A 11 -0.25 7.97 -0.29
C GLY A 11 -1.13 8.94 -1.06
N SER A 12 -2.44 8.72 -1.05
CA SER A 12 -3.38 9.71 -1.56
C SER A 12 -3.68 10.66 -0.41
N ASP A 13 -3.20 11.90 -0.50
CA ASP A 13 -3.48 12.99 0.46
C ASP A 13 -4.97 13.35 0.59
N VAL A 14 -5.86 12.59 -0.04
CA VAL A 14 -7.30 12.89 -0.18
C VAL A 14 -8.20 11.73 0.27
N VAL A 15 -7.74 10.47 0.24
CA VAL A 15 -8.64 9.29 0.39
C VAL A 15 -8.10 8.16 1.27
N GLY A 16 -7.07 8.44 2.07
CA GLY A 16 -6.60 7.52 3.11
C GLY A 16 -5.88 6.27 2.62
N CYS A 17 -5.33 6.35 1.41
CA CYS A 17 -4.55 5.27 0.82
C CYS A 17 -3.25 5.09 1.62
N PRO A 18 -2.92 3.84 1.99
CA PRO A 18 -1.83 3.59 2.90
C PRO A 18 -0.48 3.96 2.29
N ALA A 19 0.16 4.99 2.80
CA ALA A 19 1.51 5.34 2.35
C ALA A 19 2.52 4.32 2.91
N VAL A 20 3.38 3.80 2.04
CA VAL A 20 4.37 2.77 2.37
C VAL A 20 5.75 3.38 2.41
N HIS A 21 6.42 3.19 3.53
CA HIS A 21 7.78 3.63 3.71
C HIS A 21 8.67 2.49 4.17
N GLU A 22 9.89 2.44 3.67
CA GLU A 22 10.98 1.66 4.23
C GLU A 22 11.83 2.57 5.11
N ASP A 23 12.08 2.18 6.36
CA ASP A 23 13.09 2.83 7.19
C ASP A 23 14.48 2.29 6.83
N LEU A 24 15.29 3.14 6.21
CA LEU A 24 16.61 2.78 5.72
C LEU A 24 17.61 2.45 6.84
N ASP A 25 17.32 2.87 8.07
CA ASP A 25 18.22 2.64 9.20
C ASP A 25 17.91 1.31 9.92
N SER A 26 16.68 0.79 9.82
CA SER A 26 16.24 -0.43 10.52
C SER A 26 15.77 -1.57 9.60
N GLY A 27 15.46 -1.28 8.34
CA GLY A 27 14.82 -2.21 7.40
C GLY A 27 13.33 -2.45 7.69
N GLU A 28 12.74 -1.73 8.64
CA GLU A 28 11.32 -1.83 8.95
C GLU A 28 10.45 -1.21 7.85
N ILE A 29 9.27 -1.80 7.64
CA ILE A 29 8.24 -1.21 6.78
C ILE A 29 7.22 -0.47 7.64
N VAL A 30 6.99 0.81 7.32
CA VAL A 30 6.05 1.71 7.99
C VAL A 30 4.87 1.98 7.06
N ILE A 31 3.65 1.80 7.57
CA ILE A 31 2.40 1.97 6.84
C ILE A 31 1.56 3.07 7.52
N HIS A 32 1.16 4.10 6.78
CA HIS A 32 0.27 5.17 7.28
C HIS A 32 -1.10 5.08 6.61
N GLY A 33 -2.18 4.77 7.35
CA GLY A 33 -3.57 4.78 6.87
C GLY A 33 -4.45 5.80 7.61
N ASN A 34 -5.71 5.96 7.16
CA ASN A 34 -6.59 7.06 7.62
C ASN A 34 -7.77 6.64 8.50
N ASP A 35 -8.11 5.35 8.58
CA ASP A 35 -9.14 4.82 9.46
C ASP A 35 -8.53 3.71 10.33
N ASP A 36 -8.31 4.03 11.61
CA ASP A 36 -7.63 3.23 12.64
C ASP A 36 -8.38 1.95 13.06
N ASN A 37 -9.18 1.34 12.18
CA ASN A 37 -9.89 0.10 12.48
C ASN A 37 -8.99 -1.12 12.23
N LEU A 38 -8.37 -1.62 13.30
CA LEU A 38 -7.52 -2.81 13.24
C LEU A 38 -8.38 -4.09 13.16
N PHE A 39 -8.39 -4.73 11.98
CA PHE A 39 -9.07 -6.02 11.79
C PHE A 39 -8.18 -7.24 12.12
N ASN A 40 -6.89 -7.19 11.76
CA ASN A 40 -5.94 -8.28 12.00
C ASN A 40 -4.49 -7.75 11.98
N VAL A 41 -3.57 -8.49 12.61
CA VAL A 41 -2.11 -8.25 12.58
C VAL A 41 -1.40 -9.54 12.17
N GLU A 42 -0.52 -9.44 11.19
CA GLU A 42 0.35 -10.53 10.74
C GLU A 42 1.80 -10.05 10.68
N LEU A 43 2.75 -10.89 11.12
CA LEU A 43 4.18 -10.64 10.96
C LEU A 43 4.65 -11.20 9.62
N ILE A 44 5.11 -10.33 8.73
CA ILE A 44 5.71 -10.70 7.44
C ILE A 44 7.20 -10.35 7.51
N THR A 45 8.08 -11.35 7.41
CA THR A 45 9.54 -11.16 7.50
C THR A 45 10.25 -11.08 6.15
N GLU A 46 9.56 -11.44 5.07
CA GLU A 46 10.08 -11.36 3.69
C GLU A 46 9.76 -9.98 3.09
N PRO A 47 10.76 -9.12 2.82
CA PRO A 47 10.52 -7.75 2.35
C PRO A 47 9.67 -7.68 1.07
N VAL A 48 9.88 -8.61 0.13
CA VAL A 48 9.10 -8.61 -1.12
C VAL A 48 7.64 -8.97 -0.87
N ALA A 49 7.34 -9.79 0.13
CA ALA A 49 5.97 -10.15 0.49
C ALA A 49 5.20 -8.95 1.06
N VAL A 50 5.88 -8.09 1.83
CA VAL A 50 5.27 -6.84 2.33
C VAL A 50 4.81 -5.96 1.18
N ASN A 51 5.68 -5.73 0.18
CA ASN A 51 5.32 -4.92 -1.00
C ASN A 51 4.15 -5.51 -1.79
N ARG A 52 4.09 -6.83 -1.96
CA ARG A 52 2.97 -7.49 -2.65
C ARG A 52 1.64 -7.32 -1.91
N TYR A 53 1.65 -7.48 -0.58
CA TYR A 53 0.45 -7.29 0.23
C TYR A 53 -0.10 -5.87 0.09
N LEU A 54 0.81 -4.89 0.09
CA LEU A 54 0.46 -3.48 -0.06
C LEU A 54 -0.10 -3.15 -1.44
N GLN A 55 0.49 -3.70 -2.51
CA GLN A 55 -0.05 -3.55 -3.87
C GLN A 55 -1.47 -4.10 -4.00
N VAL A 56 -1.75 -5.26 -3.42
CA VAL A 56 -3.09 -5.86 -3.43
C VAL A 56 -4.08 -5.02 -2.63
N ARG A 57 -3.67 -4.53 -1.45
CA ARG A 57 -4.50 -3.65 -0.63
C ARG A 57 -4.80 -2.32 -1.33
N ASP A 58 -3.80 -1.71 -1.94
CA ASP A 58 -3.93 -0.47 -2.72
C ASP A 58 -4.91 -0.66 -3.88
N ALA A 59 -4.73 -1.72 -4.68
CA ALA A 59 -5.64 -2.09 -5.74
C ALA A 59 -7.09 -2.31 -5.23
N ALA A 60 -7.26 -3.01 -4.10
CA ALA A 60 -8.57 -3.27 -3.51
C ALA A 60 -9.24 -1.99 -3.00
N TRP A 61 -8.50 -1.11 -2.32
CA TRP A 61 -9.01 0.17 -1.81
C TRP A 61 -9.44 1.10 -2.94
N HIS A 62 -8.70 1.08 -4.06
CA HIS A 62 -9.00 1.89 -5.24
C HIS A 62 -9.98 1.25 -6.22
N TYR A 63 -10.57 0.09 -5.89
CA TYR A 63 -11.42 -0.68 -6.82
C TYR A 63 -10.75 -0.90 -8.18
N ALA A 64 -9.43 -1.05 -8.19
CA ALA A 64 -8.66 -1.23 -9.41
C ALA A 64 -9.08 -2.55 -10.08
N VAL A 65 -9.34 -2.47 -11.39
CA VAL A 65 -9.64 -3.64 -12.22
C VAL A 65 -8.46 -3.96 -13.13
N ARG A 66 -8.42 -5.18 -13.66
CA ARG A 66 -7.44 -5.53 -14.69
C ARG A 66 -7.63 -4.65 -15.92
N TYR A 67 -6.53 -4.33 -16.59
CA TYR A 67 -6.53 -3.51 -17.80
C TYR A 67 -7.54 -4.00 -18.84
N ASP A 68 -7.60 -5.31 -19.13
CA ASP A 68 -8.53 -5.86 -20.13
C ASP A 68 -10.00 -5.62 -19.75
N THR A 69 -10.32 -5.69 -18.45
CA THR A 69 -11.67 -5.39 -17.93
C THR A 69 -12.00 -3.91 -18.08
N PHE A 70 -11.05 -3.03 -17.75
CA PHE A 70 -11.20 -1.59 -17.96
C PHE A 70 -11.37 -1.25 -19.45
N ALA A 71 -10.52 -1.81 -20.32
CA ALA A 71 -10.53 -1.57 -21.75
C ALA A 71 -11.84 -2.02 -22.41
N ALA A 72 -12.40 -3.17 -21.99
CA ALA A 72 -13.70 -3.64 -22.47
C ALA A 72 -14.84 -2.66 -22.14
N GLY A 73 -14.76 -1.96 -20.99
CA GLY A 73 -15.73 -0.95 -20.59
C GLY A 73 -15.63 0.40 -21.32
N LEU A 74 -14.54 0.65 -22.05
CA LEU A 74 -14.37 1.86 -22.86
C LEU A 74 -14.94 1.73 -24.29
N THR A 75 -15.24 0.51 -24.72
CA THR A 75 -15.75 0.23 -26.08
C THR A 75 -17.29 0.22 -26.17
N THR A 76 -17.97 0.54 -25.07
CA THR A 76 -19.43 0.77 -24.98
C THR A 76 -19.74 2.24 -24.98
#